data_AF-A0A376SC08-F1
#
_entry.id   AF-A0A376SC08-F1
#
_cell.length_a   1.000
_cell.length_b   1.000
_cell.length_c   1.000
_cell.angle_alpha   90.00
_cell.angle_beta   90.00
_cell.angle_gamma   90.00
#
_symmetry.space_group_name_H-M   'P 1'
#
loop_
_entity.id
_entity.type
_entity.pdbx_description
1 polymer ?
#
loop_
_entity_poly.entity_id
_entity_poly.type
_entity_poly.pdbx_seq_one_letter_code
_entity_poly.pdbx_strand_id
1 'polypeptide(L)'
;MTLTPEQRQLAQNWNQGNRKTGPYVTAINLIQYNSQFIGQDINQALPGDMIFFDQGDAQHLMVWMGRYVIYHTGSATKTDNGMRAVSLQQLMTWKDTRWIPNDSNPNFIGIYRLNFLAR
;
A
#
# COMPACT_ATOMS: atom_id res chain seq x y z
N MET A 1 18.07 -2.93 -11.14
CA MET A 1 18.26 -1.72 -10.30
C MET A 1 18.71 -2.20 -8.93
N THR A 2 19.82 -1.71 -8.40
CA THR A 2 20.37 -2.17 -7.11
C THR A 2 20.19 -1.04 -6.10
N LEU A 3 19.49 -1.33 -4.98
CA LEU A 3 19.29 -0.35 -3.92
C LEU A 3 20.62 -0.04 -3.21
N THR A 4 20.85 1.23 -2.88
CA THR A 4 22.00 1.61 -2.04
C THR A 4 21.86 1.03 -0.63
N PRO A 5 22.95 0.93 0.16
CA PRO A 5 22.87 0.53 1.56
C PRO A 5 21.86 1.38 2.36
N GLU A 6 21.84 2.69 2.13
CA GLU A 6 20.95 3.64 2.81
C GLU A 6 19.49 3.37 2.45
N GLN A 7 19.20 3.12 1.16
CA GLN A 7 17.85 2.78 0.70
C GLN A 7 17.37 1.44 1.28
N ARG A 8 18.28 0.46 1.45
CA ARG A 8 17.93 -0.81 2.11
C ARG A 8 17.60 -0.62 3.58
N GLN A 9 18.29 0.30 4.25
CA GLN A 9 18.05 0.58 5.66
C GLN A 9 16.66 1.19 5.94
N LEU A 10 16.07 1.90 4.96
CA LEU A 10 14.70 2.43 5.08
C LEU A 10 13.67 1.34 5.40
N ALA A 11 13.85 0.12 4.87
CA ALA A 11 12.95 -1.00 5.09
C ALA A 11 13.21 -1.77 6.39
N GLN A 12 14.21 -1.40 7.19
CA GLN A 12 14.62 -2.14 8.39
C GLN A 12 14.19 -1.48 9.71
N ASN A 13 13.73 -0.23 9.66
CA ASN A 13 13.49 0.61 10.84
C ASN A 13 12.03 1.08 10.95
N TRP A 14 11.06 0.22 10.63
CA TRP A 14 9.64 0.57 10.74
C TRP A 14 9.24 0.80 12.18
N ASN A 15 8.48 1.85 12.45
CA ASN A 15 7.88 2.07 13.76
C ASN A 15 6.73 1.07 13.99
N GLN A 16 6.86 0.24 15.02
CA GLN A 16 5.92 -0.82 15.38
C GLN A 16 4.95 -0.39 16.51
N GLY A 17 5.01 0.87 16.94
CA GLY A 17 4.32 1.36 18.13
C GLY A 17 5.07 1.01 19.42
N ASN A 18 4.62 1.55 20.56
CA ASN A 18 5.20 1.28 21.89
C ASN A 18 6.74 1.48 21.95
N ARG A 19 7.25 2.48 21.22
CA ARG A 19 8.69 2.80 21.09
C ARG A 19 9.55 1.65 20.53
N LYS A 20 8.96 0.71 19.79
CA LYS A 20 9.68 -0.37 19.10
C LYS A 20 9.84 -0.06 17.62
N THR A 21 10.98 -0.47 17.08
CA THR A 21 11.25 -0.45 15.64
C THR A 21 11.72 -1.82 15.16
N GLY A 22 11.47 -2.14 13.91
CA GLY A 22 11.99 -3.38 13.32
C GLY A 22 11.76 -3.53 11.81
N PRO A 23 12.18 -4.67 11.24
CA PRO A 23 12.16 -4.89 9.79
C PRO A 23 10.78 -5.25 9.23
N TYR A 24 9.80 -5.48 10.10
CA TYR A 24 8.43 -5.82 9.72
C TYR A 24 7.44 -4.93 10.46
N VAL A 25 6.31 -4.65 9.82
CA VAL A 25 5.25 -3.81 10.38
C VAL A 25 3.91 -4.25 9.83
N THR A 26 2.87 -4.13 10.66
CA THR A 26 1.49 -4.41 10.24
C THR A 26 0.94 -3.24 9.43
N ALA A 27 -0.07 -3.49 8.60
CA ALA A 27 -0.73 -2.44 7.83
C ALA A 27 -1.31 -1.33 8.72
N ILE A 28 -1.89 -1.65 9.87
CA ILE A 28 -2.38 -0.63 10.82
C ILE A 28 -1.25 0.25 11.36
N ASN A 29 -0.08 -0.31 11.65
CA ASN A 29 1.08 0.47 12.10
C ASN A 29 1.70 1.29 10.96
N LEU A 30 1.57 0.87 9.70
CA LEU A 30 1.94 1.71 8.56
C LEU A 30 1.10 2.98 8.51
N ILE A 31 -0.23 2.82 8.62
CA ILE A 31 -1.19 3.93 8.66
C ILE A 31 -0.92 4.85 9.85
N GLN A 32 -0.74 4.29 11.05
CA GLN A 32 -0.63 5.08 12.28
C GLN A 32 0.71 5.80 12.45
N TYR A 33 1.82 5.21 12.01
CA TYR A 33 3.15 5.69 12.42
C TYR A 33 4.15 5.92 11.30
N ASN A 34 3.94 5.32 10.12
CA ASN A 34 4.97 5.28 9.07
C ASN A 34 4.56 5.98 7.78
N SER A 35 3.38 6.58 7.74
CA SER A 35 2.88 7.28 6.56
C SER A 35 2.04 8.50 6.92
N GLN A 36 1.82 9.35 5.92
CA GLN A 36 0.97 10.53 5.97
C GLN A 36 -0.25 10.30 5.07
N PHE A 37 -1.43 10.65 5.56
CA PHE A 37 -2.65 10.64 4.76
C PHE A 37 -2.56 11.73 3.69
N ILE A 38 -2.85 11.35 2.45
CA ILE A 38 -2.87 12.26 1.28
C ILE A 38 -4.30 12.65 0.94
N GLY A 39 -5.21 11.69 0.86
CA GLY A 39 -6.60 11.92 0.48
C GLY A 39 -7.29 10.66 -0.02
N GLN A 40 -8.49 10.83 -0.57
CA GLN A 40 -9.31 9.75 -1.14
C GLN A 40 -9.54 9.92 -2.66
N ASP A 41 -8.86 10.86 -3.30
CA ASP A 41 -8.85 10.99 -4.75
C ASP A 41 -7.57 10.36 -5.33
N ILE A 42 -7.72 9.28 -6.08
CA ILE A 42 -6.61 8.53 -6.69
C ILE A 42 -5.72 9.40 -7.58
N ASN A 43 -6.23 10.51 -8.12
CA ASN A 43 -5.46 11.44 -8.92
C ASN A 43 -4.39 12.20 -8.10
N GLN A 44 -4.47 12.17 -6.77
CA GLN A 44 -3.48 12.75 -5.86
C GLN A 44 -2.29 11.81 -5.60
N ALA A 45 -2.37 10.54 -6.02
CA ALA A 45 -1.34 9.55 -5.76
C ALA A 45 -0.08 9.77 -6.62
N LEU A 46 1.09 9.69 -5.97
CA LEU A 46 2.40 9.66 -6.60
C LEU A 46 3.01 8.25 -6.53
N PRO A 47 3.89 7.87 -7.48
CA PRO A 47 4.51 6.54 -7.47
C PRO A 47 5.14 6.22 -6.11
N GLY A 48 4.78 5.06 -5.55
CA GLY A 48 5.20 4.62 -4.22
C GLY A 48 4.17 4.89 -3.12
N ASP A 49 3.11 5.66 -3.39
CA ASP A 49 2.00 5.81 -2.45
C ASP A 49 1.23 4.49 -2.26
N MET A 50 0.74 4.29 -1.04
CA MET A 50 -0.03 3.12 -0.64
C MET A 50 -1.51 3.44 -0.69
N ILE A 51 -2.30 2.52 -1.23
CA ILE A 51 -3.75 2.59 -1.33
C ILE A 51 -4.29 1.56 -0.33
N PHE A 52 -4.86 2.03 0.78
CA PHE A 52 -5.32 1.16 1.86
C PHE A 52 -6.80 0.83 1.77
N PHE A 53 -7.11 -0.42 2.07
CA PHE A 53 -8.46 -0.94 2.15
C PHE A 53 -8.71 -1.63 3.49
N ASP A 54 -9.80 -1.27 4.15
CA ASP A 54 -10.36 -2.04 5.25
C ASP A 54 -11.06 -3.28 4.70
N GLN A 55 -10.69 -4.47 5.18
CA GLN A 55 -11.37 -5.73 4.87
C GLN A 55 -11.94 -6.37 6.15
N GLY A 56 -12.26 -5.56 7.17
CA GLY A 56 -12.73 -6.00 8.48
C GLY A 56 -11.55 -6.34 9.39
N ASP A 57 -11.30 -7.63 9.61
CA ASP A 57 -10.24 -8.07 10.53
C ASP A 57 -8.82 -7.86 9.99
N ALA A 58 -8.69 -7.45 8.72
CA ALA A 58 -7.41 -7.20 8.08
C ALA A 58 -7.43 -5.93 7.23
N GLN A 59 -6.32 -5.20 7.29
CA GLN A 59 -6.02 -4.07 6.40
C GLN A 59 -5.22 -4.58 5.21
N HIS A 60 -5.70 -4.31 3.99
CA HIS A 60 -4.99 -4.63 2.75
C HIS A 60 -4.43 -3.37 2.13
N LEU A 61 -3.34 -3.50 1.38
CA LEU A 61 -2.76 -2.38 0.66
C LEU A 61 -2.35 -2.75 -0.75
N MET A 62 -2.46 -1.78 -1.65
CA MET A 62 -1.85 -1.79 -2.96
C MET A 62 -0.80 -0.68 -3.06
N VAL A 63 0.17 -0.81 -3.94
CA VAL A 63 1.18 0.23 -4.21
C VAL A 63 0.91 0.87 -5.56
N TRP A 64 0.80 2.20 -5.58
CA TRP A 64 0.62 2.96 -6.81
C TRP A 64 1.93 3.08 -7.60
N MET A 65 1.89 2.73 -8.88
CA MET A 65 3.05 2.77 -9.78
C MET A 65 2.95 3.89 -10.83
N GLY A 66 2.05 4.86 -10.63
CA GLY A 66 1.81 5.98 -11.55
C GLY A 66 0.80 5.72 -12.67
N ARG A 67 0.52 4.46 -13.00
CA ARG A 67 -0.51 4.08 -14.01
C ARG A 67 -1.25 2.77 -13.71
N TYR A 68 -0.63 1.92 -12.91
CA TYR A 68 -1.15 0.64 -12.47
C TYR A 68 -0.89 0.51 -10.96
N VAL A 69 -1.61 -0.39 -10.33
CA VAL A 69 -1.36 -0.78 -8.94
C VAL A 69 -0.68 -2.14 -8.92
N ILE A 70 0.19 -2.32 -7.93
CA ILE A 70 0.75 -3.63 -7.58
C ILE A 70 0.13 -4.07 -6.25
N TYR A 71 -0.24 -5.35 -6.16
CA TYR A 71 -0.80 -5.94 -4.95
C TYR A 71 -0.40 -7.41 -4.84
N HIS A 72 -0.65 -8.02 -3.69
CA HIS A 72 -0.28 -9.40 -3.41
C HIS A 72 -1.51 -10.22 -2.98
N THR A 73 -1.73 -11.37 -3.63
CA THR A 73 -2.91 -12.24 -3.37
C THR A 73 -2.59 -13.48 -2.54
N GLY A 74 -1.32 -13.64 -2.12
CA GLY A 74 -0.83 -14.96 -1.72
C GLY A 74 -0.45 -15.80 -2.95
N SER A 75 0.31 -16.87 -2.70
CA SER A 75 0.79 -17.79 -3.72
C SER A 75 -0.19 -18.92 -3.98
N ALA A 76 -0.64 -19.10 -5.22
CA ALA A 76 -1.48 -20.24 -5.60
C ALA A 76 -0.66 -21.53 -5.81
N THR A 77 0.62 -21.38 -6.17
CA THR A 77 1.57 -22.49 -6.42
C THR A 77 2.94 -22.16 -5.82
N LYS A 78 3.85 -23.14 -5.77
CA LYS A 78 5.23 -22.93 -5.28
C LYS A 78 6.06 -21.95 -6.10
N THR A 79 5.71 -21.73 -7.37
CA THR A 79 6.41 -20.82 -8.28
C THR A 79 5.70 -19.48 -8.46
N ASP A 80 4.48 -19.34 -7.93
CA ASP A 80 3.72 -18.10 -7.95
C ASP A 80 4.19 -17.21 -6.79
N ASN A 81 4.77 -16.06 -7.11
CA ASN A 81 5.21 -15.08 -6.11
C ASN A 81 4.05 -14.27 -5.51
N GLY A 82 2.81 -14.54 -5.93
CA GLY A 82 1.60 -13.90 -5.43
C GLY A 82 1.42 -12.44 -5.84
N MET A 83 2.40 -11.84 -6.53
CA MET A 83 2.36 -10.46 -6.97
C MET A 83 1.49 -10.33 -8.23
N ARG A 84 0.68 -9.29 -8.29
CA ARG A 84 -0.18 -8.95 -9.41
C ARG A 84 -0.04 -7.47 -9.74
N ALA A 85 -0.28 -7.12 -11.00
CA ALA A 85 -0.32 -5.74 -11.46
C ALA A 85 -1.54 -5.54 -12.35
N VAL A 86 -2.32 -4.48 -12.09
CA VAL A 86 -3.49 -4.13 -12.91
C VAL A 86 -3.55 -2.63 -13.14
N SER A 87 -3.95 -2.24 -14.36
CA SER A 87 -4.15 -0.81 -14.66
C SER A 87 -5.24 -0.20 -13.78
N LEU A 88 -5.18 1.11 -13.55
CA LEU A 88 -6.24 1.81 -12.83
C LEU A 88 -7.60 1.60 -13.51
N GLN A 89 -7.65 1.70 -14.84
CA GLN A 89 -8.88 1.49 -15.60
C GLN A 89 -9.49 0.11 -15.34
N GLN A 90 -8.68 -0.96 -15.34
CA GLN A 90 -9.17 -2.30 -15.02
C GLN A 90 -9.69 -2.37 -13.57
N LEU A 91 -8.93 -1.86 -12.61
CA LEU A 91 -9.33 -1.84 -11.19
C LEU A 91 -10.69 -1.16 -10.98
N MET A 92 -10.91 -0.01 -11.63
CA MET A 92 -12.16 0.75 -11.55
C MET A 92 -13.37 0.02 -12.17
N THR A 93 -13.15 -1.08 -12.90
CA THR A 93 -14.20 -1.87 -13.57
C THR A 93 -14.36 -3.27 -12.97
N TRP A 94 -13.69 -3.56 -11.85
CA TRP A 94 -13.84 -4.84 -11.16
C TRP A 94 -15.26 -5.05 -10.65
N LYS A 95 -15.71 -6.32 -10.68
CA LYS A 95 -17.01 -6.72 -10.11
C LYS A 95 -17.02 -6.62 -8.59
N ASP A 96 -15.89 -6.91 -7.95
CA ASP A 96 -15.74 -6.76 -6.50
C ASP A 96 -15.41 -5.29 -6.19
N THR A 97 -16.46 -4.51 -5.90
CA THR A 97 -16.37 -3.06 -5.72
C THR A 97 -15.60 -2.66 -4.47
N ARG A 98 -15.35 -3.60 -3.54
CA ARG A 98 -14.59 -3.35 -2.31
C ARG A 98 -13.16 -2.87 -2.57
N TRP A 99 -12.63 -3.13 -3.77
CA TRP A 99 -11.27 -2.76 -4.18
C TRP A 99 -11.19 -1.49 -5.02
N ILE A 100 -12.32 -0.82 -5.29
CA ILE A 100 -12.32 0.40 -6.10
C ILE A 100 -11.83 1.57 -5.22
N PRO A 101 -10.69 2.23 -5.53
CA PRO A 101 -10.15 3.30 -4.70
C PRO A 101 -10.81 4.64 -5.00
N ASN A 102 -12.07 4.79 -4.58
CA ASN A 102 -12.82 6.04 -4.66
C ASN A 102 -13.50 6.38 -3.33
N ASP A 103 -13.84 7.66 -3.16
CA ASP A 103 -14.46 8.22 -1.96
C ASP A 103 -15.81 7.60 -1.58
N SER A 104 -16.53 7.04 -2.56
CA SER A 104 -17.80 6.34 -2.33
C SER A 104 -17.65 4.93 -1.76
N ASN A 105 -16.46 4.32 -1.83
CA ASN A 105 -16.21 2.97 -1.34
C ASN A 105 -15.84 3.02 0.17
N PRO A 106 -16.69 2.50 1.08
CA PRO A 106 -16.41 2.53 2.51
C PRO A 106 -15.23 1.65 2.93
N ASN A 107 -14.82 0.70 2.09
CA ASN A 107 -13.62 -0.09 2.33
C ASN A 107 -12.35 0.71 2.00
N PHE A 108 -12.43 1.77 1.19
CA PHE A 108 -11.27 2.55 0.81
C PHE A 108 -10.95 3.61 1.87
N ILE A 109 -9.90 3.34 2.65
CA ILE A 109 -9.47 4.23 3.73
C ILE A 109 -8.77 5.46 3.15
N GLY A 110 -8.06 5.29 2.05
CA GLY A 110 -7.42 6.38 1.32
C GLY A 110 -6.00 6.09 0.91
N ILE A 111 -5.33 7.16 0.50
CA ILE A 111 -3.98 7.17 -0.05
C ILE A 111 -3.03 7.65 1.04
N TYR A 112 -1.94 6.92 1.21
CA TYR A 112 -0.95 7.18 2.24
C TYR A 112 0.45 7.19 1.65
N ARG A 113 1.21 8.25 1.92
CA ARG A 113 2.60 8.36 1.50
C ARG A 113 3.52 7.98 2.63
N LEU A 114 4.49 7.10 2.36
CA LEU A 114 5.50 6.72 3.33
C LEU A 114 6.28 7.95 3.82
N ASN A 115 6.54 8.04 5.12
CA ASN A 115 7.15 9.22 5.76
C ASN A 115 8.51 9.61 5.16
N PHE A 116 9.26 8.65 4.62
CA PHE A 116 10.55 8.92 3.99
C PHE A 116 10.43 9.37 2.53
N LEU A 117 9.26 9.22 1.90
CA LEU A 117 8.94 9.76 0.56
C LEU A 117 8.23 11.12 0.62
N ALA A 118 7.66 11.48 1.78
CA ALA A 118 6.95 12.74 1.99
C ALA A 118 7.87 13.92 2.39
N ARG A 119 9.19 13.75 2.31
CA ARG A 119 10.19 14.76 2.69
C ARG A 119 10.64 15.59 1.51
#